data_AF-A0A931W551-F1
#
_entry.id   AF-A0A931W551-F1
#
_cell.length_a   1.000
_cell.length_b   1.000
_cell.length_c   1.000
_cell.angle_alpha   90.00
_cell.angle_beta   90.00
_cell.angle_gamma   90.00
#
_symmetry.space_group_name_H-M   'P 1'
#
loop_
_entity.id
_entity.type
_entity.pdbx_description
1 polymer ?
#
loop_
_entity_poly.entity_id
_entity_poly.type
_entity_poly.pdbx_seq_one_letter_code
_entity_poly.pdbx_strand_id
1 'polypeptide(L)'
;MGVKFHGRDSSTILYLQQSLGGRILDSHAFRGDETIVITREGLLEVFLFLKEDPKLDFNFLTDITAVDYLGKKEPRFEVVYHFYSFRAKHRLRVKVGVSEEDPIVDSLVPLWKGANWLEREVWDMFGIRFLGHPDLRRILLYEEFKGHPLRKDYPVNLCQPLVPEREVKGTFVDQRSHNKLMQLKQQFSAKS
;
A
#
# COMPACT_ATOMS: atom_id res chain seq x y z
N MET A 1 6.57 -23.60 -3.59
CA MET A 1 6.89 -23.85 -5.03
C MET A 1 6.52 -22.62 -5.83
N GLY A 2 7.51 -21.81 -6.22
CA GLY A 2 7.29 -20.58 -6.98
C GLY A 2 6.82 -20.85 -8.40
N VAL A 3 5.84 -20.08 -8.87
CA VAL A 3 5.37 -20.13 -10.26
C VAL A 3 6.48 -19.61 -11.16
N LYS A 4 7.16 -20.49 -11.91
CA LYS A 4 8.20 -20.10 -12.87
C LYS A 4 7.56 -19.56 -14.14
N PHE A 5 7.41 -18.24 -14.23
CA PHE A 5 6.96 -17.57 -15.45
C PHE A 5 8.11 -17.55 -16.48
N HIS A 6 7.99 -18.34 -17.54
CA HIS A 6 8.95 -18.35 -18.65
C HIS A 6 8.59 -17.22 -19.63
N GLY A 7 8.96 -15.99 -19.29
CA GLY A 7 8.98 -14.85 -20.20
C GLY A 7 10.34 -14.73 -20.89
N ARG A 8 10.38 -14.18 -22.10
CA ARG A 8 11.64 -13.75 -22.73
C ARG A 8 12.22 -12.61 -21.88
N ASP A 9 13.45 -12.73 -21.38
CA ASP A 9 14.06 -11.68 -20.56
C ASP A 9 14.12 -10.37 -21.36
N SER A 10 13.54 -9.31 -20.80
CA SER A 10 13.59 -7.98 -21.39
C SER A 10 14.97 -7.36 -21.16
N SER A 11 15.41 -6.47 -22.06
CA SER A 11 16.69 -5.75 -21.95
C SER A 11 16.84 -5.03 -20.61
N THR A 12 15.74 -4.54 -20.05
CA THR A 12 15.72 -3.84 -18.76
C THR A 12 15.95 -4.80 -17.59
N ILE A 13 15.35 -6.01 -17.62
CA ILE A 13 15.55 -7.03 -16.58
C ILE A 13 17.02 -7.48 -16.57
N LEU A 14 17.60 -7.73 -17.74
CA LEU A 14 19.01 -8.11 -17.85
C LEU A 14 19.93 -7.01 -17.30
N TYR A 15 19.64 -5.75 -17.61
CA TYR A 15 20.37 -4.61 -17.06
C TYR A 15 20.27 -4.55 -15.53
N LEU A 16 19.06 -4.72 -14.98
CA LEU A 16 18.83 -4.72 -13.53
C LEU A 16 19.56 -5.88 -12.84
N GLN A 17 19.55 -7.07 -13.42
CA GLN A 17 20.30 -8.23 -12.90
C GLN A 17 21.81 -7.95 -12.86
N GLN A 18 22.35 -7.32 -13.90
CA GLN A 18 23.77 -6.97 -13.96
C GLN A 18 24.15 -5.88 -12.94
N SER A 19 23.30 -4.88 -12.76
CA SER A 19 23.58 -3.72 -11.88
C SER A 19 23.30 -3.99 -10.40
N LEU A 20 22.22 -4.71 -10.07
CA LEU A 20 21.77 -4.93 -8.69
C LEU A 20 22.22 -6.30 -8.14
N GLY A 21 22.66 -7.21 -9.01
CA GLY A 21 23.25 -8.50 -8.63
C GLY A 21 22.37 -9.28 -7.64
N GLY A 22 22.97 -9.68 -6.51
CA GLY A 22 22.33 -10.52 -5.49
C GLY A 22 21.17 -9.90 -4.72
N ARG A 23 20.80 -8.63 -4.99
CA ARG A 23 19.59 -8.00 -4.43
C ARG A 23 18.32 -8.47 -5.13
N ILE A 24 18.41 -8.99 -6.36
CA ILE A 24 17.26 -9.55 -7.10
C ILE A 24 17.18 -11.04 -6.79
N LEU A 25 16.08 -11.44 -6.16
CA LEU A 25 15.78 -12.83 -5.82
C LEU A 25 15.15 -13.59 -7.01
N ASP A 26 14.29 -12.90 -7.75
CA ASP A 26 13.59 -13.46 -8.90
C ASP A 26 13.22 -12.33 -9.87
N SER A 27 13.04 -12.66 -11.14
CA SER A 27 12.62 -11.70 -12.15
C SER A 27 11.88 -12.40 -13.27
N HIS A 28 10.83 -11.77 -13.78
CA HIS A 28 10.09 -12.29 -14.92
C HIS A 28 9.44 -11.15 -15.70
N ALA A 29 9.16 -11.42 -16.98
CA ALA A 29 8.37 -10.56 -17.83
C ALA A 29 7.12 -11.31 -18.31
N PHE A 30 5.94 -10.71 -18.15
CA PHE A 30 4.70 -11.30 -18.66
C PHE A 30 3.86 -10.24 -19.38
N ARG A 31 3.58 -10.47 -20.66
CA ARG A 31 2.75 -9.57 -21.49
C ARG A 31 3.20 -8.10 -21.47
N GLY A 32 4.51 -7.86 -21.38
CA GLY A 32 5.10 -6.51 -21.33
C GLY A 32 5.18 -5.91 -19.92
N ASP A 33 4.70 -6.61 -18.89
CA ASP A 33 4.93 -6.23 -17.50
C ASP A 33 6.21 -6.90 -16.99
N GLU A 34 7.24 -6.09 -16.81
CA GLU A 34 8.48 -6.52 -16.17
C GLU A 34 8.32 -6.47 -14.66
N THR A 35 8.72 -7.56 -13.99
CA THR A 35 8.64 -7.68 -12.54
C THR A 35 9.96 -8.18 -11.99
N ILE A 36 10.46 -7.51 -10.96
CA ILE A 36 11.58 -7.97 -10.14
C ILE A 36 11.12 -8.22 -8.71
N VAL A 37 11.64 -9.25 -8.08
CA VAL A 37 11.49 -9.54 -6.66
C VAL A 37 12.83 -9.24 -6.01
N ILE A 38 12.84 -8.37 -5.01
CA ILE A 38 14.07 -7.95 -4.34
C ILE A 38 14.10 -8.36 -2.87
N THR A 39 15.31 -8.42 -2.32
CA THR A 39 15.53 -8.55 -0.88
C THR A 39 15.04 -7.32 -0.13
N ARG A 40 14.67 -7.50 1.14
CA ARG A 40 14.36 -6.36 2.03
C ARG A 40 15.63 -5.58 2.37
N GLU A 41 16.77 -6.25 2.42
CA GLU A 41 18.07 -5.65 2.71
C GLU A 41 18.49 -4.67 1.62
N GLY A 42 18.71 -3.40 2.03
CA GLY A 42 19.12 -2.30 1.17
C GLY A 42 18.10 -1.94 0.09
N LEU A 43 16.82 -2.08 0.42
CA LEU A 43 15.67 -1.69 -0.39
C LEU A 43 15.76 -0.23 -0.88
N LEU A 44 16.13 0.70 -0.01
CA LEU A 44 16.26 2.12 -0.37
C LEU A 44 17.35 2.36 -1.42
N GLU A 45 18.46 1.63 -1.38
CA GLU A 45 19.55 1.74 -2.36
C GLU A 45 19.07 1.29 -3.75
N VAL A 46 18.30 0.20 -3.80
CA VAL A 46 17.70 -0.30 -5.05
C VAL A 46 16.76 0.74 -5.62
N PHE A 47 15.85 1.29 -4.81
CA PHE A 47 14.90 2.29 -5.28
C PHE A 47 15.55 3.62 -5.67
N LEU A 48 16.61 4.04 -4.96
CA LEU A 48 17.40 5.20 -5.35
C LEU A 48 18.04 4.98 -6.73
N PHE A 49 18.64 3.81 -6.95
CA PHE A 49 19.20 3.45 -8.26
C PHE A 49 18.14 3.45 -9.37
N LEU A 50 16.97 2.85 -9.12
CA LEU A 50 15.85 2.86 -10.08
C LEU A 50 15.42 4.28 -10.47
N LYS A 51 15.48 5.21 -9.53
CA LYS A 51 15.09 6.61 -9.74
C LYS A 51 16.17 7.42 -10.46
N GLU A 52 17.43 7.27 -10.06
CA GLU A 52 18.54 8.13 -10.50
C GLU A 52 19.25 7.63 -11.76
N ASP A 53 19.20 6.33 -12.06
CA ASP A 53 19.85 5.79 -13.27
C ASP A 53 19.22 6.40 -14.54
N PRO A 54 20.01 7.08 -15.40
CA PRO A 54 19.48 7.78 -16.57
C PRO A 54 18.82 6.89 -17.63
N LYS A 55 19.12 5.59 -17.65
CA LYS A 55 18.50 4.61 -18.56
C LYS A 55 17.15 4.13 -18.03
N LEU A 56 17.00 4.06 -16.72
CA LEU A 56 15.78 3.61 -16.06
C LEU A 56 14.78 4.75 -15.84
N ASP A 57 15.24 5.85 -15.23
CA ASP A 57 14.50 7.10 -15.00
C ASP A 57 13.06 6.87 -14.51
N PHE A 58 12.91 6.05 -13.45
CA PHE A 58 11.60 5.77 -12.84
C PHE A 58 11.12 6.96 -12.00
N ASN A 59 10.76 8.03 -12.68
CA ASN A 59 10.34 9.30 -12.08
C ASN A 59 8.89 9.31 -11.56
N PHE A 60 8.08 8.32 -11.94
CA PHE A 60 6.67 8.25 -11.52
C PHE A 60 6.35 6.96 -10.78
N LEU A 61 6.12 7.10 -9.47
CA LEU A 61 5.49 6.06 -8.66
C LEU A 61 3.99 6.05 -8.96
N THR A 62 3.53 4.96 -9.56
CA THR A 62 2.12 4.79 -9.97
C THR A 62 1.27 4.30 -8.81
N ASP A 63 1.74 3.28 -8.10
CA ASP A 63 0.97 2.64 -7.03
C ASP A 63 1.89 1.89 -6.05
N ILE A 64 1.42 1.75 -4.80
CA ILE A 64 2.00 0.88 -3.78
C ILE A 64 0.84 0.09 -3.17
N THR A 65 0.91 -1.22 -3.28
CA THR A 65 -0.10 -2.11 -2.73
C THR A 65 0.56 -3.28 -2.01
N ALA A 66 -0.23 -4.11 -1.33
CA ALA A 66 0.26 -5.33 -0.72
C ALA A 66 -0.64 -6.51 -1.04
N VAL A 67 -0.06 -7.71 -1.01
CA VAL A 67 -0.75 -8.97 -1.22
C VAL A 67 -0.50 -9.86 -0.01
N ASP A 68 -1.57 -10.41 0.54
CA ASP A 68 -1.51 -11.39 1.62
C ASP A 68 -1.63 -12.82 1.05
N TYR A 69 -0.54 -13.58 1.19
CA TYR A 69 -0.41 -14.97 0.76
C TYR A 69 -0.58 -15.99 1.89
N LEU A 70 -1.37 -15.67 2.93
CA LEU A 70 -1.68 -16.58 4.05
C LEU A 70 -1.86 -18.05 3.60
N GLY A 71 -0.97 -18.92 4.10
CA GLY A 71 -0.99 -20.37 3.84
C GLY A 71 -0.53 -20.81 2.44
N LYS A 72 -0.03 -19.89 1.60
CA LYS A 72 0.37 -20.18 0.20
C LYS A 72 1.86 -19.92 -0.08
N LYS A 73 2.44 -18.89 0.53
CA LYS A 73 3.81 -18.45 0.28
C LYS A 73 4.41 -17.89 1.57
N GLU A 74 5.70 -18.18 1.79
CA GLU A 74 6.53 -17.47 2.75
C GLU A 74 7.56 -16.61 2.01
N PRO A 75 7.77 -15.35 2.41
CA PRO A 75 7.06 -14.63 3.48
C PRO A 75 5.58 -14.32 3.12
N ARG A 76 4.71 -14.26 4.15
CA ARG A 76 3.25 -14.07 4.02
C ARG A 76 2.85 -12.83 3.22
N PHE A 77 3.41 -11.67 3.53
CA PHE A 77 3.06 -10.42 2.86
C PHE A 77 4.02 -10.15 1.70
N GLU A 78 3.51 -9.55 0.63
CA GLU A 78 4.30 -9.05 -0.48
C GLU A 78 3.88 -7.61 -0.76
N VAL A 79 4.78 -6.65 -0.54
CA VAL A 79 4.56 -5.25 -0.94
C VAL A 79 4.96 -5.10 -2.40
N VAL A 80 4.05 -4.55 -3.20
CA VAL A 80 4.19 -4.39 -4.64
C VAL A 80 4.21 -2.92 -4.98
N TYR A 81 5.28 -2.50 -5.63
CA TYR A 81 5.51 -1.14 -6.07
C TYR A 81 5.43 -1.09 -7.59
N HIS A 82 4.68 -0.12 -8.12
CA HIS A 82 4.51 0.08 -9.55
C HIS A 82 5.15 1.39 -9.96
N PHE A 83 6.09 1.33 -10.91
CA PHE A 83 6.78 2.50 -11.45
C PHE A 83 6.55 2.65 -12.94
N TYR A 84 6.62 3.90 -13.38
CA TYR A 84 6.62 4.28 -14.78
C TYR A 84 7.75 5.28 -15.04
N SER A 85 8.42 5.13 -16.18
CA SER A 85 9.30 6.16 -16.70
C SER A 85 8.61 6.88 -17.85
N PHE A 86 8.38 8.18 -17.73
CA PHE A 86 7.83 8.97 -18.84
C PHE A 86 8.80 9.10 -20.02
N ARG A 87 10.11 9.14 -19.74
CA ARG A 87 11.14 9.31 -20.76
C ARG A 87 11.36 8.03 -21.56
N ALA A 88 11.58 6.91 -20.88
CA ALA A 88 11.80 5.60 -21.51
C ALA A 88 10.48 4.90 -21.91
N LYS A 89 9.33 5.38 -21.41
CA LYS A 89 7.98 4.84 -21.66
C LYS A 89 7.80 3.37 -21.25
N HIS A 90 8.55 2.91 -20.26
CA HIS A 90 8.46 1.55 -19.72
C HIS A 90 7.88 1.52 -18.29
N ARG A 91 7.45 0.33 -17.87
CA ARG A 91 6.91 0.06 -16.53
C ARG A 91 7.76 -0.99 -15.85
N LEU A 92 7.90 -0.85 -14.54
CA LEU A 92 8.53 -1.86 -13.70
C LEU A 92 7.67 -2.11 -12.47
N ARG A 93 7.48 -3.39 -12.17
CA ARG A 93 6.88 -3.83 -10.91
C ARG A 93 7.98 -4.37 -10.01
N VAL A 94 8.07 -3.84 -8.79
CA VAL A 94 9.03 -4.30 -7.79
C VAL A 94 8.25 -4.95 -6.66
N LYS A 95 8.65 -6.16 -6.28
CA LYS A 95 8.01 -6.94 -5.22
C LYS A 95 8.98 -7.17 -4.07
N VAL A 96 8.51 -6.98 -2.85
CA VAL A 96 9.29 -7.16 -1.63
C VAL A 96 8.51 -8.08 -0.71
N GLY A 97 9.12 -9.21 -0.35
CA GLY A 97 8.55 -10.12 0.63
C GLY A 97 8.72 -9.59 2.05
N VAL A 98 7.67 -9.69 2.87
CA VAL A 98 7.61 -9.17 4.24
C VAL A 98 6.97 -10.21 5.15
N SER A 99 7.66 -10.58 6.23
CA SER A 99 7.17 -11.60 7.16
C SER A 99 6.08 -11.05 8.08
N GLU A 100 5.28 -11.94 8.68
CA GLU A 100 4.23 -11.55 9.63
C GLU A 100 4.78 -11.16 11.00
N GLU A 101 5.88 -11.79 11.41
CA GLU A 101 6.55 -11.54 12.68
C GLU A 101 7.18 -10.14 12.74
N ASP A 102 7.66 -9.66 11.59
CA ASP A 102 8.29 -8.35 11.44
C ASP A 102 7.75 -7.62 10.18
N PRO A 103 6.50 -7.12 10.23
CA PRO A 103 5.83 -6.52 9.08
C PRO A 103 6.28 -5.07 8.88
N ILE A 104 7.60 -4.87 8.69
CA ILE A 104 8.25 -3.57 8.58
C ILE A 104 9.04 -3.49 7.27
N VAL A 105 8.90 -2.36 6.57
CA VAL A 105 9.61 -2.02 5.33
C VAL A 105 10.08 -0.56 5.39
N ASP A 106 11.13 -0.17 4.68
CA ASP A 106 11.53 1.24 4.59
C ASP A 106 10.54 2.06 3.74
N SER A 107 10.27 3.29 4.17
CA SER A 107 9.42 4.24 3.45
C SER A 107 10.11 4.79 2.22
N LEU A 108 9.38 4.88 1.11
CA LEU A 108 9.81 5.52 -0.13
C LEU A 108 9.45 7.00 -0.20
N VAL A 109 8.80 7.57 0.82
CA VAL A 109 8.44 9.00 0.88
C VAL A 109 9.62 9.94 0.62
N PRO A 110 10.85 9.69 1.14
CA PRO A 110 12.01 10.53 0.84
C PRO A 110 12.37 10.56 -0.66
N LEU A 111 12.06 9.48 -1.39
CA LEU A 111 12.33 9.34 -2.82
C LEU A 111 11.14 9.85 -3.66
N TRP A 112 9.92 9.38 -3.40
CA TRP A 112 8.70 9.84 -4.07
C TRP A 112 7.69 10.34 -3.05
N LYS A 113 7.42 11.65 -3.07
CA LYS A 113 6.42 12.27 -2.17
C LYS A 113 5.02 11.65 -2.31
N GLY A 114 4.68 11.12 -3.48
CA GLY A 114 3.42 10.43 -3.75
C GLY A 114 3.25 9.13 -2.95
N ALA A 115 4.33 8.54 -2.42
CA ALA A 115 4.27 7.32 -1.62
C ALA A 115 3.52 7.52 -0.29
N ASN A 116 3.40 8.74 0.21
CA ASN A 116 2.85 9.03 1.54
C ASN A 116 1.44 8.44 1.74
N TRP A 117 0.55 8.66 0.78
CA TRP A 117 -0.83 8.19 0.91
C TRP A 117 -0.94 6.68 0.68
N LEU A 118 -0.15 6.15 -0.27
CA LEU A 118 -0.18 4.74 -0.64
C LEU A 118 0.40 3.86 0.49
N GLU A 119 1.49 4.29 1.13
CA GLU A 119 2.07 3.62 2.30
C GLU A 119 1.10 3.63 3.49
N ARG A 120 0.37 4.73 3.70
CA ARG A 120 -0.69 4.80 4.72
C ARG A 120 -1.85 3.85 4.41
N GLU A 121 -2.26 3.73 3.16
CA GLU A 121 -3.30 2.79 2.75
C GLU A 121 -2.87 1.34 3.01
N VAL A 122 -1.64 0.97 2.62
CA VAL A 122 -1.08 -0.36 2.88
C VAL A 122 -1.00 -0.65 4.38
N TRP A 123 -0.59 0.33 5.19
CA TRP A 123 -0.62 0.20 6.64
C TRP A 123 -2.04 0.04 7.21
N ASP A 124 -3.00 0.83 6.75
CA ASP A 124 -4.38 0.79 7.24
C ASP A 124 -5.05 -0.56 6.90
N MET A 125 -4.83 -1.05 5.67
CA MET A 125 -5.48 -2.24 5.13
C MET A 125 -4.79 -3.57 5.45
N PHE A 126 -3.45 -3.59 5.54
CA PHE A 126 -2.65 -4.79 5.75
C PHE A 126 -1.79 -4.75 7.03
N GLY A 127 -1.65 -3.59 7.69
CA GLY A 127 -0.88 -3.47 8.94
C GLY A 127 0.63 -3.52 8.77
N ILE A 128 1.13 -3.36 7.54
CA ILE A 128 2.57 -3.29 7.25
C ILE A 128 3.05 -1.88 7.58
N ARG A 129 4.08 -1.76 8.42
CA ARG A 129 4.63 -0.48 8.87
C ARG A 129 5.76 -0.02 7.96
N PHE A 130 5.81 1.28 7.71
CA PHE A 130 6.85 1.91 6.90
C PHE A 130 7.80 2.74 7.78
N LEU A 131 9.07 2.32 7.87
CA LEU A 131 10.10 2.99 8.65
C LEU A 131 10.53 4.29 7.95
N GLY A 132 10.55 5.40 8.68
CA GLY A 132 10.89 6.71 8.13
C GLY A 132 9.72 7.46 7.48
N HIS A 133 8.49 6.92 7.54
CA HIS A 133 7.30 7.62 7.07
C HIS A 133 6.94 8.81 7.99
N PRO A 134 6.62 10.02 7.45
CA PRO A 134 6.43 11.23 8.27
C PRO A 134 5.14 11.25 9.11
N ASP A 135 4.04 10.67 8.62
CA ASP A 135 2.73 10.66 9.30
C ASP A 135 1.98 9.35 9.01
N LEU A 136 2.36 8.25 9.65
CA LEU A 136 1.74 6.94 9.44
C LEU A 136 0.49 6.78 10.33
N ARG A 137 -0.65 7.28 9.84
CA ARG A 137 -1.97 7.16 10.50
C ARG A 137 -3.05 6.67 9.54
N ARG A 138 -4.20 6.25 10.08
CA ARG A 138 -5.34 5.70 9.31
C ARG A 138 -5.80 6.72 8.26
N ILE A 139 -6.24 6.22 7.12
CA ILE A 139 -6.64 7.07 5.99
C ILE A 139 -7.98 6.66 5.40
N LEU A 140 -8.27 5.36 5.34
CA LEU A 140 -9.54 4.84 4.84
C LEU A 140 -10.50 4.48 5.97
N LEU A 141 -9.97 3.89 7.05
CA LEU A 141 -10.77 3.45 8.18
C LEU A 141 -10.95 4.57 9.21
N TYR A 142 -12.06 4.51 9.94
CA TYR A 142 -12.25 5.37 11.11
C TYR A 142 -11.27 4.98 12.23
N GLU A 143 -10.98 5.91 13.13
CA GLU A 143 -9.85 5.78 14.06
C GLU A 143 -10.00 4.58 15.03
N GLU A 144 -11.22 4.30 15.49
CA GLU A 144 -11.52 3.19 16.39
C GLU A 144 -11.59 1.83 15.68
N PHE A 145 -11.39 1.76 14.36
CA PHE A 145 -11.45 0.50 13.63
C PHE A 145 -10.39 -0.46 14.17
N LYS A 146 -10.80 -1.70 14.48
CA LYS A 146 -9.93 -2.75 15.00
C LYS A 146 -9.60 -3.77 13.92
N GLY A 147 -8.31 -3.89 13.59
CA GLY A 147 -7.80 -4.85 12.61
C GLY A 147 -7.46 -4.22 11.25
N HIS A 148 -7.29 -5.10 10.27
CA HIS A 148 -6.78 -4.82 8.92
C HIS A 148 -7.60 -5.62 7.89
N PRO A 149 -8.60 -4.99 7.23
CA PRO A 149 -9.65 -5.70 6.48
C PRO A 149 -9.16 -6.55 5.30
N LEU A 150 -8.06 -6.17 4.66
CA LEU A 150 -7.58 -6.87 3.46
C LEU A 150 -6.70 -8.09 3.78
N ARG A 151 -6.42 -8.34 5.06
CA ARG A 151 -5.78 -9.59 5.48
C ARG A 151 -6.76 -10.76 5.36
N LYS A 152 -6.25 -11.93 4.95
CA LYS A 152 -7.05 -13.12 4.68
C LYS A 152 -7.59 -13.83 5.93
N ASP A 153 -7.02 -13.53 7.09
CA ASP A 153 -7.50 -13.96 8.41
C ASP A 153 -8.60 -13.02 8.97
N TYR A 154 -8.81 -11.84 8.40
CA TYR A 154 -9.85 -10.92 8.84
C TYR A 154 -11.24 -11.44 8.38
N PRO A 155 -12.22 -11.63 9.29
CA PRO A 155 -13.51 -12.18 8.91
C PRO A 155 -14.32 -11.18 8.07
N VAL A 156 -14.76 -11.62 6.88
CA VAL A 156 -15.53 -10.77 5.93
C VAL A 156 -16.83 -10.25 6.53
N ASN A 157 -17.49 -11.06 7.37
CA ASN A 157 -18.76 -10.72 7.99
C ASN A 157 -18.61 -10.08 9.38
N LEU A 158 -17.39 -9.66 9.76
CA LEU A 158 -17.18 -8.99 11.03
C LEU A 158 -17.74 -7.57 10.98
N CYS A 159 -18.94 -7.41 11.54
CA CYS A 159 -19.51 -6.10 11.79
C CYS A 159 -18.80 -5.43 12.96
N GLN A 160 -18.19 -4.28 12.72
CA GLN A 160 -17.66 -3.45 13.79
C GLN A 160 -18.80 -2.78 14.57
N PRO A 161 -18.65 -2.56 15.88
CA PRO A 161 -19.66 -1.87 16.67
C PRO A 161 -19.85 -0.44 16.16
N LEU A 162 -21.11 0.03 16.20
CA LEU A 162 -21.41 1.42 15.89
C LEU A 162 -20.71 2.32 16.91
N VAL A 163 -19.89 3.23 16.40
CA VAL A 163 -19.24 4.26 17.20
C VAL A 163 -20.24 5.42 17.38
N PRO A 164 -20.40 5.98 18.60
CA PRO A 164 -21.23 7.15 18.78
C PRO A 164 -20.71 8.33 17.95
N GLU A 165 -21.62 9.20 17.53
CA GLU A 165 -21.26 10.43 16.83
C GLU A 165 -20.34 11.28 17.72
N ARG A 166 -19.25 11.78 17.13
CA ARG A 166 -18.25 12.58 17.85
C ARG A 166 -18.67 14.05 17.84
N GLU A 167 -18.72 14.69 19.00
CA GLU A 167 -18.86 16.14 19.08
C GLU A 167 -17.54 16.82 18.69
N VAL A 168 -17.47 17.35 17.48
CA VAL A 168 -16.31 18.11 17.00
C VAL A 168 -16.51 19.59 17.36
N LYS A 169 -15.67 20.12 18.25
CA LYS A 169 -15.70 21.55 18.60
C LYS A 169 -15.34 22.40 17.39
N GLY A 170 -16.18 23.36 17.02
CA GLY A 170 -15.92 24.33 15.95
C GLY A 170 -16.36 23.90 14.55
N THR A 171 -17.03 22.76 14.39
CA THR A 171 -17.76 22.48 13.15
C THR A 171 -19.08 23.26 13.14
N PHE A 172 -19.42 23.84 11.98
CA PHE A 172 -20.72 24.46 11.71
C PHE A 172 -21.82 23.38 11.64
N VAL A 173 -22.04 22.61 12.71
CA VAL A 173 -23.34 21.97 12.88
C VAL A 173 -24.30 23.12 13.20
N ASP A 174 -24.85 23.69 12.13
CA ASP A 174 -25.80 24.80 12.19
C ASP A 174 -26.84 24.50 13.29
N GLN A 175 -27.02 25.40 14.25
CA GLN A 175 -28.02 25.22 15.31
C GLN A 175 -29.43 24.93 14.72
N ARG A 176 -29.69 25.29 13.45
CA ARG A 176 -30.91 24.91 12.73
C ARG A 176 -31.07 23.42 12.48
N SER A 177 -30.01 22.64 12.24
CA SER A 177 -30.12 21.19 11.98
C SER A 177 -30.42 20.41 13.25
N HIS A 178 -29.88 20.86 14.39
CA HIS A 178 -30.24 20.34 15.73
C HIS A 178 -31.73 20.54 16.03
N ASN A 179 -32.26 21.72 15.69
CA ASN A 179 -33.69 22.01 15.84
C ASN A 179 -34.55 21.14 14.91
N LYS A 180 -34.09 20.80 13.71
CA LYS A 180 -34.85 19.97 12.76
C LYS A 180 -34.97 18.52 13.23
N LEU A 181 -33.91 17.93 13.78
CA LEU A 181 -33.94 16.59 14.38
C LEU A 181 -34.81 16.53 15.64
N MET A 182 -34.75 17.56 16.49
CA MET A 182 -35.63 17.68 17.66
C MET A 182 -37.11 17.85 17.26
N GLN A 183 -37.38 18.67 16.26
CA GLN A 183 -38.74 18.85 15.70
C GLN A 183 -39.28 17.56 15.08
N LEU A 184 -38.45 16.82 14.34
CA LEU A 184 -38.84 15.52 13.79
C LEU A 184 -39.13 14.50 14.89
N LYS A 185 -38.28 14.39 15.92
CA LYS A 185 -38.53 13.52 17.09
C LYS A 185 -39.84 13.87 17.81
N GLN A 186 -40.14 15.16 17.99
CA GLN A 186 -41.42 15.60 18.55
C GLN A 186 -42.60 15.27 17.64
N GLN A 187 -42.47 15.45 16.32
CA GLN A 187 -43.52 15.10 15.35
C GLN A 187 -43.84 13.60 15.31
N PHE A 188 -42.82 12.73 15.45
CA PHE A 188 -43.03 11.28 15.47
C PHE A 188 -43.53 10.79 16.83
N SER A 189 -43.13 11.42 17.94
CA SER A 189 -43.63 11.08 19.28
C SER A 189 -45.06 11.56 19.55
N ALA A 190 -45.56 12.56 18.81
CA ALA A 190 -46.93 13.06 18.92
C ALA A 190 -47.95 12.29 18.04
N LYS A 191 -47.49 11.30 17.26
CA LYS A 191 -48.31 10.49 16.35
C LYS A 191 -48.54 9.04 16.82
N SER A 192 -48.12 8.70 18.05
CA SER A 192 -48.50 7.48 18.78
C SER A 192 -49.49 7.82 19.89
#